data_AF-A0A9Q0SLA0-F1
#
_entry.id   AF-A0A9Q0SLA0-F1
#
_cell.length_a   1.000
_cell.length_b   1.000
_cell.length_c   1.000
_cell.angle_alpha   90.00
_cell.angle_beta   90.00
_cell.angle_gamma   90.00
#
_symmetry.space_group_name_H-M   'P 1'
#
loop_
_entity.id
_entity.type
_entity.pdbx_description
1 polymer ?
#
loop_
_entity_poly.entity_id
_entity_poly.type
_entity_poly.pdbx_seq_one_letter_code
_entity_poly.pdbx_strand_id
1 'polypeptide(L)'
;MEEVVVIIGAGPAGLASSACLNRLGIPNIILEREDCYASLWRKKAYDRVKLHLAKQFCELPYMPYPPNLPMFVPKNDFISYLDNYASHFGINPRFHCSVESVYYDKIASKWCILVKNNKLQTTEVYTAKFLVVATGENSEGLIPKVPGLDGFEGMFMHSSQYENGKDFVGKNVLVVGCGNSGMEIAYDLFYWGAHTSIVARSPVHVVSKEIVFLGMCLLKYLPCRLVDFIAITASKINFGDISKYGIQRPTEGPFYIKAATGRSPTIDVGAVQKIKTGEIQDGKELFNGNGMPKLRFPNHWKGENGIYCAGFSQKGLMGISVDAQRIAADIGLAWKGTTM
;
A
#
# COMPACT_ATOMS: atom_id res chain seq x y z
N MET A 1 -22.28 0.77 -29.10
CA MET A 1 -22.92 -0.49 -28.62
C MET A 1 -23.86 -0.13 -27.49
N GLU A 2 -25.07 -0.69 -27.48
CA GLU A 2 -26.06 -0.43 -26.43
C GLU A 2 -26.09 -1.62 -25.46
N GLU A 3 -25.99 -1.32 -24.16
CA GLU A 3 -25.90 -2.31 -23.09
C GLU A 3 -26.90 -1.98 -21.98
N VAL A 4 -27.31 -2.97 -21.19
CA VAL A 4 -28.16 -2.71 -20.02
C VAL A 4 -27.32 -2.14 -18.87
N VAL A 5 -26.20 -2.79 -18.56
CA VAL A 5 -25.25 -2.36 -17.52
C VAL A 5 -23.82 -2.39 -18.07
N VAL A 6 -23.09 -1.29 -17.91
CA VAL A 6 -21.63 -1.25 -18.13
C VAL A 6 -20.92 -1.17 -16.79
N ILE A 7 -19.99 -2.09 -16.56
CA ILE A 7 -19.13 -2.16 -15.37
C ILE A 7 -17.71 -1.74 -15.77
N ILE A 8 -17.15 -0.74 -15.10
CA ILE A 8 -15.79 -0.25 -15.37
C ILE A 8 -14.82 -0.87 -14.37
N GLY A 9 -13.94 -1.75 -14.85
CA GLY A 9 -12.91 -2.44 -14.06
C GLY A 9 -13.28 -3.88 -13.71
N ALA A 10 -12.37 -4.81 -13.96
CA ALA A 10 -12.46 -6.23 -13.63
C ALA A 10 -11.62 -6.56 -12.38
N GLY A 11 -11.61 -5.68 -11.38
CA GLY A 11 -11.17 -6.02 -10.03
C GLY A 11 -12.20 -6.87 -9.27
N PRO A 12 -11.91 -7.28 -8.02
CA PRO A 12 -12.85 -8.06 -7.21
C PRO A 12 -14.26 -7.44 -7.13
N ALA A 13 -14.35 -6.11 -7.06
CA ALA A 13 -15.63 -5.39 -7.05
C ALA A 13 -16.40 -5.55 -8.38
N GLY A 14 -15.74 -5.45 -9.52
CA GLY A 14 -16.36 -5.61 -10.83
C GLY A 14 -16.82 -7.04 -11.10
N LEU A 15 -15.98 -8.02 -10.73
CA LEU A 15 -16.32 -9.44 -10.81
C LEU A 15 -17.54 -9.78 -9.92
N ALA A 16 -17.55 -9.32 -8.66
CA ALA A 16 -18.67 -9.52 -7.76
C ALA A 16 -19.98 -8.87 -8.26
N SER A 17 -19.90 -7.64 -8.78
CA SER A 17 -21.05 -6.96 -9.37
C SER A 17 -21.62 -7.74 -10.57
N SER A 18 -20.76 -8.23 -11.46
CA SER A 18 -21.18 -9.04 -12.60
C SER A 18 -21.81 -10.37 -12.17
N ALA A 19 -21.23 -11.08 -11.20
CA ALA A 19 -21.83 -12.31 -10.65
C ALA A 19 -23.23 -12.07 -10.06
N CYS A 20 -23.41 -10.99 -9.30
CA CYS A 20 -24.71 -10.59 -8.76
C CYS A 20 -25.73 -10.29 -9.86
N LEU A 21 -25.34 -9.56 -10.91
CA LEU A 21 -26.21 -9.23 -12.04
C LEU A 21 -26.55 -10.47 -12.87
N ASN A 22 -25.58 -11.35 -13.13
CA ASN A 22 -25.78 -12.61 -13.84
C ASN A 22 -26.80 -13.50 -13.12
N ARG A 23 -26.73 -13.58 -11.78
CA ARG A 23 -27.67 -14.36 -10.97
C ARG A 23 -29.09 -13.80 -10.99
N LEU A 24 -29.25 -12.50 -11.24
CA LEU A 24 -30.55 -11.85 -11.46
C LEU A 24 -31.01 -11.87 -12.92
N GLY A 25 -30.22 -12.48 -13.84
CA GLY A 25 -30.52 -12.49 -15.27
C GLY A 25 -30.39 -11.12 -15.95
N ILE A 26 -29.64 -10.18 -15.35
CA ILE A 26 -29.47 -8.83 -15.88
C ILE A 26 -28.22 -8.79 -16.80
N PRO A 27 -28.39 -8.51 -18.11
CA PRO A 27 -27.26 -8.41 -19.04
C PRO A 27 -26.28 -7.32 -18.60
N ASN A 28 -24.98 -7.63 -18.65
CA ASN A 28 -23.94 -6.69 -18.29
C ASN A 28 -22.66 -6.97 -19.08
N ILE A 29 -21.83 -5.93 -19.19
CA ILE A 29 -20.49 -6.03 -19.76
C ILE A 29 -19.48 -5.41 -18.80
N ILE A 30 -18.31 -6.02 -18.67
CA ILE A 30 -17.18 -5.45 -17.94
C ILE A 30 -16.16 -4.92 -18.96
N LEU A 31 -15.75 -3.67 -18.80
CA LEU A 31 -14.65 -3.05 -19.53
C LEU A 31 -13.41 -3.00 -18.62
N GLU A 32 -12.34 -3.66 -19.01
CA GLU A 32 -11.08 -3.72 -18.27
C GLU A 32 -9.95 -3.14 -19.11
N ARG A 33 -9.17 -2.22 -18.52
CA ARG A 33 -8.06 -1.54 -19.17
C ARG A 33 -6.91 -2.49 -19.48
N GLU A 34 -6.65 -3.43 -18.58
CA GLU A 34 -5.56 -4.39 -18.66
C GLU A 34 -5.95 -5.62 -19.51
N ASP A 35 -5.00 -6.53 -19.71
CA ASP A 35 -5.16 -7.81 -20.41
C ASP A 35 -5.65 -8.95 -19.49
N CYS A 36 -5.95 -8.64 -18.22
CA CYS A 36 -6.34 -9.60 -17.20
C CYS A 36 -7.23 -8.95 -16.14
N TYR A 37 -8.11 -9.74 -15.52
CA TYR A 37 -8.83 -9.30 -14.32
C TYR A 37 -7.92 -9.34 -13.08
N ALA A 38 -8.29 -8.53 -12.10
CA ALA A 38 -7.52 -8.34 -10.86
C ALA A 38 -6.05 -7.97 -11.11
N SER A 39 -5.82 -7.09 -12.09
CA SER A 39 -4.48 -6.63 -12.51
C SER A 39 -3.62 -6.11 -11.36
N LEU A 40 -4.21 -5.45 -10.36
CA LEU A 40 -3.49 -5.04 -9.13
C LEU A 40 -2.81 -6.22 -8.45
N TRP A 41 -3.50 -7.36 -8.33
CA TRP A 41 -2.98 -8.56 -7.70
C TRP A 41 -2.01 -9.32 -8.60
N ARG A 42 -2.28 -9.37 -9.91
CA ARG A 42 -1.44 -10.12 -10.86
C ARG A 42 -0.14 -9.41 -11.22
N LYS A 43 -0.20 -8.09 -11.42
CA LYS A 43 0.90 -7.31 -12.02
C LYS A 43 1.60 -6.35 -11.06
N LYS A 44 0.93 -5.92 -9.98
CA LYS A 44 1.42 -4.80 -9.14
C LYS A 44 1.62 -5.17 -7.67
N ALA A 45 1.22 -6.38 -7.26
CA ALA A 45 1.37 -6.84 -5.89
C ALA A 45 2.68 -7.62 -5.72
N TYR A 46 3.43 -7.31 -4.67
CA TYR A 46 4.65 -8.03 -4.31
C TYR A 46 4.37 -9.48 -3.87
N ASP A 47 5.35 -10.36 -4.03
CA ASP A 47 5.15 -11.80 -3.99
C ASP A 47 4.68 -12.34 -2.64
N ARG A 48 5.20 -11.76 -1.56
CA ARG A 48 4.90 -12.23 -0.20
C ARG A 48 3.51 -11.86 0.31
N VAL A 49 2.77 -11.00 -0.42
CA VAL A 49 1.52 -10.42 0.09
C VAL A 49 0.50 -11.52 0.42
N LYS A 50 -0.19 -11.33 1.53
CA LYS A 50 -1.36 -12.12 1.93
C LYS A 50 -2.50 -11.17 2.24
N LEU A 51 -3.74 -11.64 2.15
CA LEU A 51 -4.87 -10.91 2.70
C LEU A 51 -4.59 -10.58 4.17
N HIS A 52 -4.75 -9.31 4.53
CA HIS A 52 -4.58 -8.88 5.92
C HIS A 52 -5.80 -9.19 6.78
N LEU A 53 -6.95 -9.38 6.15
CA LEU A 53 -8.17 -9.83 6.81
C LEU A 53 -8.34 -11.35 6.65
N ALA A 54 -9.03 -11.97 7.61
CA ALA A 54 -9.33 -13.39 7.53
C ALA A 54 -10.28 -13.70 6.37
N LYS A 55 -10.12 -14.88 5.77
CA LYS A 55 -10.82 -15.31 4.55
C LYS A 55 -12.33 -15.15 4.63
N GLN A 56 -12.95 -15.43 5.77
CA GLN A 56 -14.39 -15.28 6.00
C GLN A 56 -14.92 -13.84 5.84
N PHE A 57 -14.04 -12.83 5.91
CA PHE A 57 -14.39 -11.42 5.71
C PHE A 57 -14.08 -10.93 4.29
N CYS A 58 -13.53 -11.79 3.43
CA CYS A 58 -13.08 -11.45 2.08
C CYS A 58 -13.75 -12.31 1.01
N GLU A 59 -14.80 -13.05 1.36
CA GLU A 59 -15.57 -13.86 0.42
C GLU A 59 -16.31 -12.94 -0.54
N LEU A 60 -16.29 -13.31 -1.83
CA LEU A 60 -17.14 -12.63 -2.80
C LEU A 60 -18.55 -13.25 -2.75
N PRO A 61 -19.59 -12.49 -3.12
CA PRO A 61 -20.96 -12.97 -3.06
C PRO A 61 -21.13 -14.34 -3.71
N TYR A 62 -21.84 -15.22 -3.01
CA TYR A 62 -22.23 -16.57 -3.44
C TYR A 62 -21.11 -17.60 -3.58
N MET A 63 -19.86 -17.29 -3.23
CA MET A 63 -18.76 -18.26 -3.28
C MET A 63 -17.82 -18.12 -2.08
N PRO A 64 -17.89 -19.02 -1.08
CA PRO A 64 -16.94 -18.99 0.03
C PRO A 64 -15.55 -19.44 -0.42
N TYR A 65 -14.53 -19.16 0.38
CA TYR A 65 -13.20 -19.74 0.14
C TYR A 65 -13.21 -21.25 0.40
N PRO A 66 -12.39 -22.03 -0.34
CA PRO A 66 -12.16 -23.43 -0.02
C PRO A 66 -11.71 -23.63 1.45
N PRO A 67 -12.19 -24.70 2.12
CA PRO A 67 -11.91 -24.93 3.55
C PRO A 67 -10.43 -25.14 3.84
N ASN A 68 -9.69 -25.73 2.89
CA ASN A 68 -8.26 -26.02 2.97
C ASN A 68 -7.34 -24.78 2.85
N LEU A 69 -7.86 -23.62 2.42
CA LEU A 69 -7.05 -22.41 2.38
C LEU A 69 -6.76 -21.87 3.79
N PRO A 70 -5.56 -21.29 4.02
CA PRO A 70 -5.22 -20.68 5.31
C PRO A 70 -6.15 -19.51 5.64
N MET A 71 -6.23 -19.15 6.93
CA MET A 71 -7.05 -18.02 7.39
C MET A 71 -6.69 -16.71 6.67
N PHE A 72 -5.41 -16.46 6.41
CA PHE A 72 -4.92 -15.31 5.66
C PHE A 72 -4.40 -15.77 4.30
N VAL A 73 -5.22 -15.59 3.27
CA VAL A 73 -5.01 -16.16 1.93
C VAL A 73 -3.81 -15.50 1.23
N PRO A 74 -2.80 -16.27 0.79
CA PRO A 74 -1.70 -15.77 -0.05
C PRO A 74 -2.15 -15.20 -1.40
N LYS A 75 -1.33 -14.32 -2.00
CA LYS A 75 -1.53 -13.74 -3.34
C LYS A 75 -2.01 -14.75 -4.38
N ASN A 76 -1.28 -15.84 -4.57
CA ASN A 76 -1.57 -16.82 -5.63
C ASN A 76 -2.86 -17.61 -5.37
N ASP A 77 -3.16 -17.90 -4.11
CA ASP A 77 -4.42 -18.56 -3.73
C ASP A 77 -5.62 -17.62 -3.93
N PHE A 78 -5.45 -16.32 -3.64
CA PHE A 78 -6.48 -15.32 -3.89
C PHE A 78 -6.72 -15.13 -5.40
N ILE A 79 -5.66 -15.10 -6.20
CA ILE A 79 -5.75 -15.07 -7.67
C ILE A 79 -6.50 -16.31 -8.19
N SER A 80 -6.14 -17.49 -7.71
CA SER A 80 -6.80 -18.76 -8.09
C SER A 80 -8.27 -18.78 -7.67
N TYR A 81 -8.60 -18.21 -6.52
CA TYR A 81 -9.98 -18.01 -6.09
C TYR A 81 -10.76 -17.10 -7.05
N LEU A 82 -10.17 -16.00 -7.54
CA LEU A 82 -10.80 -15.13 -8.53
C LEU A 82 -10.94 -15.79 -9.91
N ASP A 83 -9.98 -16.63 -10.31
CA ASP A 83 -10.07 -17.45 -11.53
C ASP A 83 -11.30 -18.37 -11.47
N ASN A 84 -11.42 -19.11 -10.36
CA ASN A 84 -12.57 -19.98 -10.12
C ASN A 84 -13.88 -19.19 -10.05
N TYR A 85 -13.86 -18.00 -9.46
CA TYR A 85 -15.04 -17.13 -9.36
C TYR A 85 -15.52 -16.68 -10.74
N ALA A 86 -14.61 -16.16 -11.58
CA ALA A 86 -14.94 -15.74 -12.93
C ALA A 86 -15.48 -16.91 -13.77
N SER A 87 -14.83 -18.07 -13.69
CA SER A 87 -15.29 -19.28 -14.39
C SER A 87 -16.65 -19.77 -13.92
N HIS A 88 -16.89 -19.79 -12.60
CA HIS A 88 -18.13 -20.30 -12.00
C HIS A 88 -19.35 -19.44 -12.40
N PHE A 89 -19.17 -18.12 -12.48
CA PHE A 89 -20.25 -17.19 -12.83
C PHE A 89 -20.27 -16.79 -14.31
N GLY A 90 -19.46 -17.42 -15.16
CA GLY A 90 -19.40 -17.16 -16.60
C GLY A 90 -19.01 -15.71 -16.95
N ILE A 91 -18.12 -15.11 -16.15
CA ILE A 91 -17.73 -13.70 -16.30
C ILE A 91 -16.59 -13.60 -17.32
N ASN A 92 -16.83 -12.85 -18.40
CA ASN A 92 -15.84 -12.62 -19.45
C ASN A 92 -15.66 -11.12 -19.73
N PRO A 93 -14.69 -10.44 -19.08
CA PRO A 93 -14.43 -9.02 -19.33
C PRO A 93 -13.93 -8.74 -20.74
N ARG A 94 -14.26 -7.57 -21.29
CA ARG A 94 -13.58 -7.02 -22.46
C ARG A 94 -12.31 -6.30 -22.02
N PHE A 95 -11.18 -6.98 -22.25
CA PHE A 95 -9.85 -6.49 -21.94
C PHE A 95 -9.35 -5.42 -22.93
N HIS A 96 -8.29 -4.72 -22.53
CA HIS A 96 -7.67 -3.62 -23.28
C HIS A 96 -8.60 -2.42 -23.54
N CYS A 97 -9.69 -2.30 -22.79
CA CYS A 97 -10.69 -1.25 -22.92
C CYS A 97 -10.49 -0.20 -21.82
N SER A 98 -9.74 0.87 -22.11
CA SER A 98 -9.66 2.04 -21.24
C SER A 98 -10.93 2.87 -21.36
N VAL A 99 -11.64 3.10 -20.25
CA VAL A 99 -12.69 4.12 -20.23
C VAL A 99 -12.05 5.49 -20.02
N GLU A 100 -12.19 6.37 -21.01
CA GLU A 100 -11.57 7.70 -21.02
C GLU A 100 -12.50 8.77 -20.43
N SER A 101 -13.79 8.68 -20.71
CA SER A 101 -14.79 9.60 -20.17
C SER A 101 -16.18 8.98 -20.12
N VAL A 102 -17.00 9.52 -19.22
CA VAL A 102 -18.39 9.10 -19.04
C VAL A 102 -19.25 10.34 -18.78
N TYR A 103 -20.40 10.42 -19.42
CA TYR A 103 -21.41 11.44 -19.13
C TYR A 103 -22.81 10.84 -19.19
N TYR A 104 -23.76 11.46 -18.48
CA TYR A 104 -25.16 11.08 -18.52
C TYR A 104 -25.91 11.95 -19.53
N ASP A 105 -26.44 11.33 -20.58
CA ASP A 105 -27.34 11.97 -21.52
C ASP A 105 -28.76 11.99 -20.93
N LYS A 106 -29.23 13.18 -20.57
CA LYS A 106 -30.56 13.37 -19.96
C LYS A 106 -31.70 13.14 -20.95
N ILE A 107 -31.48 13.42 -22.24
CA ILE A 107 -32.52 13.27 -23.27
C ILE A 107 -32.71 11.79 -23.55
N ALA A 108 -31.60 11.06 -23.77
CA ALA A 108 -31.62 9.63 -23.98
C ALA A 108 -31.87 8.81 -22.69
N SER A 109 -31.75 9.45 -21.51
CA SER A 109 -31.79 8.80 -20.19
C SER A 109 -30.84 7.61 -20.08
N LYS A 110 -29.62 7.79 -20.61
CA LYS A 110 -28.58 6.76 -20.71
C LYS A 110 -27.22 7.36 -20.39
N TRP A 111 -26.34 6.54 -19.86
CA TRP A 111 -24.91 6.81 -19.79
C TRP A 111 -24.28 6.65 -21.16
N CYS A 112 -23.39 7.58 -21.52
CA CYS A 112 -22.52 7.50 -22.68
C CYS A 112 -21.08 7.33 -22.19
N ILE A 113 -20.43 6.26 -22.62
CA ILE A 113 -19.11 5.83 -22.16
C ILE A 113 -18.17 5.82 -23.37
N LEU A 114 -17.14 6.65 -23.32
CA LEU A 114 -16.08 6.69 -24.32
C LEU A 114 -14.98 5.72 -23.92
N VAL A 115 -14.68 4.78 -24.81
CA VAL A 115 -13.73 3.69 -24.56
C VAL A 115 -12.64 3.71 -25.62
N LYS A 116 -11.39 3.69 -25.20
CA LYS A 116 -10.23 3.45 -26.05
C LYS A 116 -9.83 1.98 -25.96
N ASN A 117 -9.91 1.27 -27.07
CA ASN A 117 -9.41 -0.08 -27.20
C ASN A 117 -7.91 -0.02 -27.50
N ASN A 118 -7.08 -0.23 -26.48
CA ASN A 118 -5.62 -0.10 -26.59
C ASN A 118 -4.98 -1.19 -27.45
N LYS A 119 -5.66 -2.32 -27.67
CA LYS A 119 -5.15 -3.40 -28.53
C LYS A 119 -5.41 -3.09 -30.01
N LEU A 120 -6.61 -2.61 -30.33
CA LEU A 120 -7.01 -2.28 -31.70
C LEU A 120 -6.67 -0.83 -32.10
N GLN A 121 -6.29 0.01 -31.13
CA GLN A 121 -6.09 1.45 -31.31
C GLN A 121 -7.34 2.16 -31.86
N THR A 122 -8.52 1.67 -31.46
CA THR A 122 -9.82 2.22 -31.88
C THR A 122 -10.53 2.89 -30.72
N THR A 123 -11.40 3.84 -31.06
CA THR A 123 -12.32 4.47 -30.12
C THR A 123 -13.71 3.86 -30.31
N GLU A 124 -14.29 3.38 -29.23
CA GLU A 124 -15.62 2.77 -29.16
C GLU A 124 -16.52 3.63 -28.25
N VAL A 125 -17.81 3.72 -28.56
CA VAL A 125 -18.80 4.36 -27.70
C VAL A 125 -19.82 3.34 -27.25
N TYR A 126 -20.00 3.24 -25.94
CA TYR A 126 -21.05 2.44 -25.31
C TYR A 126 -22.13 3.35 -24.76
N THR A 127 -23.38 2.92 -24.89
CA THR A 127 -24.51 3.53 -24.19
C THR A 127 -25.09 2.52 -23.22
N ALA A 128 -25.45 2.96 -22.02
CA ALA A 128 -25.96 2.04 -21.00
C ALA A 128 -27.06 2.66 -20.14
N LYS A 129 -28.04 1.85 -19.72
CA LYS A 129 -29.04 2.30 -18.75
C LYS A 129 -28.45 2.51 -17.36
N PHE A 130 -27.54 1.61 -16.96
CA PHE A 130 -26.85 1.67 -15.67
C PHE A 130 -25.34 1.61 -15.84
N LEU A 131 -24.63 2.27 -14.93
CA LEU A 131 -23.18 2.31 -14.88
C LEU A 131 -22.71 1.86 -13.48
N VAL A 132 -21.74 0.95 -13.45
CA VAL A 132 -21.05 0.54 -12.23
C VAL A 132 -19.59 0.93 -12.33
N VAL A 133 -19.11 1.79 -11.43
CA VAL A 133 -17.69 2.17 -11.35
C VAL A 133 -16.98 1.26 -10.36
N ALA A 134 -16.10 0.38 -10.86
CA ALA A 134 -15.37 -0.62 -10.09
C ALA A 134 -13.84 -0.53 -10.32
N THR A 135 -13.33 0.68 -10.56
CA THR A 135 -11.93 0.98 -10.89
C THR A 135 -10.96 0.83 -9.71
N GLY A 136 -11.48 0.82 -8.48
CA GLY A 136 -10.70 0.79 -7.24
C GLY A 136 -9.99 2.12 -6.94
N GLU A 137 -9.49 2.26 -5.71
CA GLU A 137 -8.83 3.48 -5.20
C GLU A 137 -7.29 3.40 -5.21
N ASN A 138 -6.71 2.20 -5.32
CA ASN A 138 -5.28 1.94 -5.14
C ASN A 138 -4.54 1.56 -6.43
N SER A 139 -5.11 1.87 -7.60
CA SER A 139 -4.61 1.42 -8.90
C SER A 139 -3.41 2.22 -9.41
N GLU A 140 -3.31 3.49 -9.05
CA GLU A 140 -2.25 4.40 -9.52
C GLU A 140 -1.29 4.75 -8.38
N GLY A 141 0.00 4.50 -8.62
CA GLY A 141 1.05 4.85 -7.66
C GLY A 141 1.35 6.34 -7.69
N LEU A 142 1.52 6.94 -6.51
CA LEU A 142 1.86 8.35 -6.38
C LEU A 142 3.23 8.49 -5.71
N ILE A 143 4.22 8.95 -6.46
CA ILE A 143 5.49 9.44 -5.91
C ILE A 143 5.33 10.95 -5.74
N PRO A 144 5.29 11.49 -4.51
CA PRO A 144 5.19 12.93 -4.31
C PRO A 144 6.45 13.63 -4.84
N LYS A 145 6.32 14.89 -5.26
CA LYS A 145 7.49 15.71 -5.60
C LYS A 145 8.32 15.93 -4.34
N VAL A 146 9.47 15.27 -4.28
CA VAL A 146 10.45 15.43 -3.20
C VAL A 146 11.59 16.31 -3.72
N PRO A 147 11.88 17.46 -3.09
CA PRO A 147 13.00 18.30 -3.49
C PRO A 147 14.32 17.50 -3.52
N GLY A 148 15.02 17.56 -4.65
CA GLY A 148 16.28 16.85 -4.86
C GLY A 148 16.16 15.41 -5.37
N LEU A 149 14.94 14.84 -5.47
CA LEU A 149 14.77 13.46 -5.95
C LEU A 149 15.18 13.29 -7.41
N ASP A 150 14.97 14.29 -8.26
CA ASP A 150 15.36 14.23 -9.68
C ASP A 150 16.89 14.15 -9.89
N GLY A 151 17.67 14.58 -8.89
CA GLY A 151 19.12 14.47 -8.88
C GLY A 151 19.66 13.28 -8.08
N PHE A 152 18.77 12.40 -7.59
CA PHE A 152 19.18 11.21 -6.85
C PHE A 152 19.67 10.14 -7.83
N GLU A 153 20.95 9.81 -7.76
CA GLU A 153 21.58 8.82 -8.65
C GLU A 153 21.19 7.36 -8.30
N GLY A 154 20.61 7.15 -7.12
CA GLY A 154 20.14 5.84 -6.70
C GLY A 154 18.79 5.46 -7.30
N MET A 155 18.48 4.16 -7.26
CA MET A 155 17.18 3.66 -7.68
C MET A 155 16.10 4.07 -6.67
N PHE A 156 14.99 4.60 -7.17
CA PHE A 156 13.77 4.82 -6.40
C PHE A 156 12.56 4.32 -7.17
N MET A 157 11.53 3.87 -6.44
CA MET A 157 10.31 3.35 -7.04
C MET A 157 9.12 3.51 -6.09
N HIS A 158 7.91 3.49 -6.63
CA HIS A 158 6.70 3.36 -5.82
C HIS A 158 6.49 1.89 -5.42
N SER A 159 5.81 1.65 -4.29
CA SER A 159 5.51 0.29 -3.80
C SER A 159 4.80 -0.62 -4.81
N SER A 160 4.08 -0.05 -5.78
CA SER A 160 3.41 -0.80 -6.86
C SER A 160 4.35 -1.37 -7.94
N GLN A 161 5.62 -0.98 -7.91
CA GLN A 161 6.68 -1.49 -8.79
C GLN A 161 7.60 -2.47 -8.06
N TYR A 162 7.42 -2.63 -6.73
CA TYR A 162 8.20 -3.57 -5.94
C TYR A 162 7.61 -4.98 -6.09
N GLU A 163 8.46 -5.94 -6.45
CA GLU A 163 8.07 -7.35 -6.58
C GLU A 163 8.51 -8.17 -5.37
N ASN A 164 9.81 -8.10 -5.03
CA ASN A 164 10.43 -8.75 -3.88
C ASN A 164 11.82 -8.14 -3.62
N GLY A 165 12.46 -8.55 -2.52
CA GLY A 165 13.73 -7.98 -2.07
C GLY A 165 14.99 -8.50 -2.77
N LYS A 166 14.87 -9.41 -3.75
CA LYS A 166 16.00 -10.13 -4.35
C LYS A 166 17.06 -9.21 -4.94
N ASP A 167 16.65 -8.11 -5.58
CA ASP A 167 17.58 -7.17 -6.21
C ASP A 167 18.22 -6.18 -5.23
N PHE A 168 17.91 -6.32 -3.94
CA PHE A 168 18.34 -5.41 -2.87
C PHE A 168 19.28 -6.05 -1.86
N VAL A 169 19.70 -7.30 -2.07
CA VAL A 169 20.68 -7.99 -1.21
C VAL A 169 21.92 -7.11 -1.00
N GLY A 170 22.27 -6.85 0.27
CA GLY A 170 23.43 -6.03 0.66
C GLY A 170 23.31 -4.53 0.34
N LYS A 171 22.20 -4.06 -0.23
CA LYS A 171 21.99 -2.63 -0.52
C LYS A 171 21.43 -1.89 0.68
N ASN A 172 21.73 -0.60 0.76
CA ASN A 172 21.06 0.32 1.68
C ASN A 172 19.73 0.76 1.06
N VAL A 173 18.62 0.49 1.74
CA VAL A 173 17.27 0.77 1.21
C VAL A 173 16.46 1.55 2.23
N LEU A 174 15.98 2.73 1.81
CA LEU A 174 15.07 3.56 2.58
C LEU A 174 13.63 3.36 2.12
N VAL A 175 12.78 2.85 3.00
CA VAL A 175 11.33 2.76 2.78
C VAL A 175 10.64 4.00 3.33
N VAL A 176 9.99 4.76 2.46
CA VAL A 176 9.26 5.98 2.84
C VAL A 176 7.79 5.66 3.02
N GLY A 177 7.34 5.67 4.28
CA GLY A 177 5.95 5.41 4.66
C GLY A 177 5.79 4.14 5.50
N CYS A 178 4.96 4.23 6.54
CA CYS A 178 4.72 3.17 7.52
C CYS A 178 3.30 2.57 7.44
N GLY A 179 2.65 2.68 6.28
CA GLY A 179 1.41 1.94 5.99
C GLY A 179 1.68 0.44 5.81
N ASN A 180 0.62 -0.33 5.53
CA ASN A 180 0.72 -1.78 5.33
C ASN A 180 1.82 -2.17 4.33
N SER A 181 1.80 -1.61 3.12
CA SER A 181 2.82 -1.91 2.11
C SER A 181 4.22 -1.52 2.57
N GLY A 182 4.40 -0.36 3.18
CA GLY A 182 5.73 0.09 3.64
C GLY A 182 6.33 -0.82 4.71
N MET A 183 5.55 -1.18 5.72
CA MET A 183 6.01 -2.10 6.78
C MET A 183 6.27 -3.52 6.24
N GLU A 184 5.43 -4.00 5.31
CA GLU A 184 5.61 -5.32 4.71
C GLU A 184 6.81 -5.35 3.76
N ILE A 185 7.03 -4.32 2.95
CA ILE A 185 8.22 -4.20 2.08
C ILE A 185 9.49 -4.07 2.92
N ALA A 186 9.50 -3.24 3.96
CA ALA A 186 10.67 -3.10 4.83
C ALA A 186 11.05 -4.43 5.49
N TYR A 187 10.07 -5.21 5.92
CA TYR A 187 10.33 -6.55 6.44
C TYR A 187 10.84 -7.49 5.35
N ASP A 188 10.27 -7.48 4.14
CA ASP A 188 10.74 -8.34 3.04
C ASP A 188 12.20 -8.04 2.66
N LEU A 189 12.53 -6.77 2.46
CA LEU A 189 13.88 -6.29 2.17
C LEU A 189 14.89 -6.79 3.21
N PHE A 190 14.53 -6.69 4.50
CA PHE A 190 15.36 -7.21 5.59
C PHE A 190 15.63 -8.71 5.44
N TYR A 191 14.62 -9.54 5.15
CA TYR A 191 14.81 -10.99 4.98
C TYR A 191 15.63 -11.37 3.74
N TRP A 192 15.57 -10.54 2.70
CA TRP A 192 16.45 -10.68 1.53
C TRP A 192 17.87 -10.16 1.78
N GLY A 193 18.18 -9.64 2.97
CA GLY A 193 19.52 -9.20 3.34
C GLY A 193 19.86 -7.77 2.92
N ALA A 194 18.86 -6.92 2.69
CA ALA A 194 19.06 -5.49 2.50
C ALA A 194 19.23 -4.77 3.85
N HIS A 195 20.12 -3.77 3.90
CA HIS A 195 20.23 -2.83 5.02
C HIS A 195 19.06 -1.85 4.96
N THR A 196 18.01 -2.16 5.72
CA THR A 196 16.71 -1.50 5.55
C THR A 196 16.49 -0.44 6.62
N SER A 197 16.07 0.74 6.18
CA SER A 197 15.57 1.82 7.04
C SER A 197 14.14 2.17 6.66
N ILE A 198 13.32 2.62 7.61
CA ILE A 198 11.96 3.07 7.36
C ILE A 198 11.71 4.46 7.95
N VAL A 199 10.96 5.31 7.23
CA VAL A 199 10.57 6.64 7.70
C VAL A 199 9.06 6.76 7.78
N ALA A 200 8.58 7.16 8.96
CA ALA A 200 7.17 7.23 9.31
C ALA A 200 6.68 8.67 9.54
N ARG A 201 6.32 9.45 8.51
CA ARG A 201 5.92 10.86 8.73
C ARG A 201 4.75 11.03 9.72
N SER A 202 3.66 10.32 9.48
CA SER A 202 2.38 10.53 10.18
C SER A 202 2.12 9.44 11.23
N PRO A 203 1.43 9.75 12.34
CA PRO A 203 1.02 8.74 13.31
C PRO A 203 0.21 7.62 12.65
N VAL A 204 0.43 6.38 13.10
CA VAL A 204 -0.30 5.19 12.64
C VAL A 204 -0.47 4.20 13.78
N HIS A 205 -1.65 3.57 13.86
CA HIS A 205 -1.83 2.43 14.76
C HIS A 205 -1.15 1.21 14.17
N VAL A 206 -0.44 0.46 15.01
CA VAL A 206 0.09 -0.84 14.63
C VAL A 206 -0.64 -1.93 15.42
N VAL A 207 -1.19 -2.90 14.70
CA VAL A 207 -2.00 -4.00 15.25
C VAL A 207 -1.59 -5.32 14.59
N SER A 208 -1.86 -6.45 15.24
CA SER A 208 -1.68 -7.76 14.61
C SER A 208 -2.95 -8.17 13.85
N LYS A 209 -2.85 -9.19 12.99
CA LYS A 209 -4.00 -9.72 12.26
C LYS A 209 -5.08 -10.28 13.18
N GLU A 210 -4.68 -10.86 14.31
CA GLU A 210 -5.57 -11.43 15.32
C GLU A 210 -6.36 -10.33 16.04
N ILE A 211 -5.73 -9.19 16.32
CA ILE A 211 -6.42 -8.02 16.90
C ILE A 211 -7.47 -7.50 15.92
N VAL A 212 -7.12 -7.40 14.62
CA VAL A 212 -8.07 -6.98 13.59
C VAL A 212 -9.23 -7.96 13.48
N PHE A 213 -8.94 -9.27 13.44
CA PHE A 213 -9.95 -10.33 13.41
C PHE A 213 -10.93 -10.21 14.59
N LEU A 214 -10.40 -10.15 15.80
CA LEU A 214 -11.20 -10.00 17.02
C LEU A 214 -12.04 -8.72 16.97
N GLY A 215 -11.43 -7.59 16.58
CA GLY A 215 -12.15 -6.33 16.48
C GLY A 215 -13.28 -6.37 15.45
N MET A 216 -13.07 -6.98 14.29
CA MET A 216 -14.13 -7.17 13.28
C MET A 216 -15.27 -8.07 13.79
N CYS A 217 -14.97 -9.10 14.58
CA CYS A 217 -16.00 -9.91 15.24
C CYS A 217 -16.78 -9.10 16.28
N LEU A 218 -16.08 -8.31 17.11
CA LEU A 218 -16.69 -7.53 18.19
C LEU A 218 -17.53 -6.36 17.69
N LEU A 219 -17.19 -5.75 16.55
CA LEU A 219 -17.97 -4.65 15.94
C LEU A 219 -19.41 -5.03 15.61
N LYS A 220 -19.74 -6.33 15.51
CA LYS A 220 -21.11 -6.81 15.32
C LYS A 220 -21.99 -6.66 16.57
N TYR A 221 -21.37 -6.57 17.75
CA TYR A 221 -22.05 -6.64 19.04
C TYR A 221 -21.74 -5.47 19.97
N LEU A 222 -20.62 -4.77 19.75
CA LEU A 222 -20.13 -3.71 20.62
C LEU A 222 -19.96 -2.37 19.86
N PRO A 223 -20.14 -1.22 20.54
CA PRO A 223 -19.84 0.09 19.95
C PRO A 223 -18.37 0.22 19.55
N CYS A 224 -18.09 0.92 18.44
CA CYS A 224 -16.74 1.12 17.90
C CYS A 224 -15.73 1.62 18.95
N ARG A 225 -16.14 2.55 19.84
CA ARG A 225 -15.26 3.07 20.90
C ARG A 225 -14.75 1.97 21.85
N LEU A 226 -15.60 1.00 22.19
CA LEU A 226 -15.21 -0.11 23.07
C LEU A 226 -14.27 -1.07 22.33
N VAL A 227 -14.56 -1.37 21.06
CA VAL A 227 -13.69 -2.20 20.22
C VAL A 227 -12.31 -1.54 20.04
N ASP A 228 -12.27 -0.24 19.80
CA ASP A 228 -11.04 0.53 19.70
C ASP A 228 -10.24 0.50 21.00
N PHE A 229 -10.90 0.65 22.15
CA PHE A 229 -10.24 0.52 23.45
C PHE A 229 -9.60 -0.85 23.64
N ILE A 230 -10.32 -1.93 23.30
CA ILE A 230 -9.80 -3.31 23.36
C ILE A 230 -8.61 -3.48 22.41
N ALA A 231 -8.72 -3.01 21.18
CA ALA A 231 -7.68 -3.15 20.16
C ALA A 231 -6.40 -2.37 20.52
N ILE A 232 -6.54 -1.15 21.04
CA ILE A 232 -5.40 -0.34 21.51
C ILE A 232 -4.72 -1.03 22.71
N THR A 233 -5.51 -1.55 23.65
CA THR A 233 -4.98 -2.24 24.83
C THR A 233 -4.22 -3.50 24.43
N ALA A 234 -4.80 -4.33 23.55
CA ALA A 234 -4.13 -5.49 23.00
C ALA A 234 -2.87 -5.12 22.21
N SER A 235 -2.90 -4.04 21.41
CA SER A 235 -1.72 -3.54 20.68
C SER A 235 -0.61 -3.10 21.64
N LYS A 236 -0.94 -2.44 22.75
CA LYS A 236 0.03 -2.05 23.79
C LYS A 236 0.67 -3.27 24.44
N ILE A 237 -0.10 -4.32 24.70
CA ILE A 237 0.42 -5.59 25.25
C ILE A 237 1.35 -6.27 24.23
N ASN A 238 0.93 -6.37 22.97
CA ASN A 238 1.70 -7.09 21.94
C ASN A 238 2.99 -6.37 21.54
N PHE A 239 2.93 -5.05 21.32
CA PHE A 239 4.04 -4.31 20.73
C PHE A 239 4.79 -3.43 21.74
N GLY A 240 4.16 -3.10 22.87
CA GLY A 240 4.67 -2.14 23.84
C GLY A 240 4.49 -0.70 23.38
N ASP A 241 5.35 0.17 23.90
CA ASP A 241 5.50 1.54 23.41
C ASP A 241 6.52 1.56 22.25
N ILE A 242 5.99 1.82 21.05
CA ILE A 242 6.77 1.92 19.81
C ILE A 242 7.05 3.36 19.40
N SER A 243 6.61 4.35 20.20
CA SER A 243 6.88 5.77 19.93
C SER A 243 8.36 6.12 20.00
N LYS A 244 9.12 5.41 20.84
CA LYS A 244 10.58 5.50 20.93
C LYS A 244 11.32 5.03 19.67
N TYR A 245 10.64 4.29 18.78
CA TYR A 245 11.14 3.90 17.46
C TYR A 245 10.41 4.67 16.34
N GLY A 246 9.96 5.89 16.65
CA GLY A 246 9.41 6.82 15.68
C GLY A 246 7.97 6.56 15.22
N ILE A 247 7.34 5.46 15.63
CA ILE A 247 5.96 5.15 15.27
C ILE A 247 5.01 5.68 16.35
N GLN A 248 4.48 6.87 16.13
CA GLN A 248 3.50 7.48 17.03
C GLN A 248 2.10 6.91 16.77
N ARG A 249 1.35 6.65 17.83
CA ARG A 249 -0.06 6.24 17.74
C ARG A 249 -0.96 7.48 17.59
N PRO A 250 -1.98 7.45 16.71
CA PRO A 250 -3.03 8.45 16.69
C PRO A 250 -3.82 8.51 18.00
N THR A 251 -4.50 9.63 18.24
CA THR A 251 -5.38 9.84 19.40
C THR A 251 -6.68 9.04 19.30
N GLU A 252 -7.28 9.01 18.12
CA GLU A 252 -8.50 8.28 17.82
C GLU A 252 -8.23 6.81 17.58
N GLY A 253 -9.25 5.95 17.74
CA GLY A 253 -9.08 4.51 17.62
C GLY A 253 -8.89 3.99 16.19
N PRO A 254 -8.25 2.82 16.00
CA PRO A 254 -7.93 2.28 14.68
C PRO A 254 -9.17 1.99 13.81
N PHE A 255 -10.26 1.47 14.38
CA PHE A 255 -11.50 1.19 13.65
C PHE A 255 -12.28 2.48 13.39
N TYR A 256 -12.31 3.42 14.35
CA TYR A 256 -12.90 4.74 14.12
C TYR A 256 -12.20 5.48 12.98
N ILE A 257 -10.87 5.53 12.98
CA ILE A 257 -10.10 6.20 11.91
C ILE A 257 -10.40 5.55 10.56
N LYS A 258 -10.48 4.21 10.49
CA LYS A 258 -10.85 3.50 9.27
C LYS A 258 -12.24 3.90 8.78
N ALA A 259 -13.22 3.95 9.67
CA ALA A 259 -14.59 4.33 9.31
C ALA A 259 -14.70 5.81 8.88
N ALA A 260 -13.99 6.71 9.58
CA ALA A 260 -14.09 8.15 9.35
C ALA A 260 -13.27 8.66 8.15
N THR A 261 -12.13 8.02 7.86
CA THR A 261 -11.15 8.54 6.89
C THR A 261 -10.76 7.53 5.81
N GLY A 262 -11.19 6.28 5.91
CA GLY A 262 -10.74 5.19 5.05
C GLY A 262 -9.32 4.69 5.36
N ARG A 263 -8.56 5.37 6.22
CA ARG A 263 -7.19 4.97 6.58
C ARG A 263 -7.19 3.75 7.52
N SER A 264 -6.62 2.65 7.06
CA SER A 264 -6.45 1.45 7.87
C SER A 264 -5.29 1.59 8.88
N PRO A 265 -5.36 0.93 10.04
CA PRO A 265 -4.17 0.71 10.86
C PRO A 265 -3.16 -0.14 10.08
N THR A 266 -1.89 -0.06 10.46
CA THR A 266 -0.86 -0.95 9.94
C THR A 266 -0.94 -2.29 10.64
N ILE A 267 -1.11 -3.33 9.84
CA ILE A 267 -1.22 -4.71 10.27
C ILE A 267 0.17 -5.32 10.19
N ASP A 268 0.85 -5.37 11.34
CA ASP A 268 2.24 -5.82 11.39
C ASP A 268 2.34 -7.33 11.12
N VAL A 269 3.36 -7.67 10.35
CA VAL A 269 3.73 -9.06 10.01
C VAL A 269 5.12 -9.43 10.54
N GLY A 270 5.63 -8.66 11.51
CA GLY A 270 6.94 -8.85 12.14
C GLY A 270 7.90 -7.67 11.97
N ALA A 271 7.55 -6.63 11.21
CA ALA A 271 8.40 -5.47 10.96
C ALA A 271 8.72 -4.72 12.25
N VAL A 272 7.73 -4.55 13.13
CA VAL A 272 7.92 -3.91 14.44
C VAL A 272 8.98 -4.61 15.26
N GLN A 273 9.01 -5.95 15.28
CA GLN A 273 10.01 -6.66 16.07
C GLN A 273 11.43 -6.38 15.55
N LYS A 274 11.61 -6.30 14.24
CA LYS A 274 12.89 -5.97 13.59
C LYS A 274 13.30 -4.52 13.77
N ILE A 275 12.33 -3.61 13.86
CA ILE A 275 12.60 -2.22 14.26
C ILE A 275 13.07 -2.16 15.72
N LYS A 276 12.44 -2.92 16.62
CA LYS A 276 12.78 -2.94 18.05
C LYS A 276 14.19 -3.47 18.33
N THR A 277 14.67 -4.42 17.52
CA THR A 277 16.01 -4.99 17.62
C THR A 277 17.08 -4.17 16.89
N GLY A 278 16.70 -3.11 16.18
CA GLY A 278 17.61 -2.27 15.38
C GLY A 278 18.02 -2.89 14.02
N GLU A 279 17.45 -4.04 13.67
CA GLU A 279 17.68 -4.72 12.39
C GLU A 279 17.03 -3.97 11.21
N ILE A 280 15.94 -3.25 11.48
CA ILE A 280 15.37 -2.23 10.58
C ILE A 280 15.51 -0.88 11.29
N GLN A 281 16.25 0.05 10.71
CA GLN A 281 16.53 1.34 11.36
C GLN A 281 15.38 2.33 11.18
N ASP A 282 15.08 3.12 12.22
CA ASP A 282 14.13 4.24 12.13
C ASP A 282 14.86 5.51 11.63
N GLY A 283 14.53 5.96 10.42
CA GLY A 283 15.14 7.15 9.83
C GLY A 283 14.72 8.47 10.50
N LYS A 284 13.83 8.45 11.50
CA LYS A 284 13.43 9.65 12.25
C LYS A 284 14.50 10.19 13.17
N GLU A 285 15.55 9.47 13.52
CA GLU A 285 16.62 10.06 14.32
C GLU A 285 17.25 11.28 13.64
N LEU A 286 17.25 11.27 12.31
CA LEU A 286 17.78 12.38 11.54
C LEU A 286 16.77 13.51 11.36
N PHE A 287 15.50 13.24 11.04
CA PHE A 287 14.52 14.25 10.60
C PHE A 287 13.33 14.46 11.58
N ASN A 288 12.92 15.72 11.73
CA ASN A 288 11.73 16.17 12.46
C ASN A 288 10.46 16.09 11.58
N GLY A 289 9.30 16.40 12.17
CA GLY A 289 7.99 16.29 11.52
C GLY A 289 7.79 17.16 10.26
N ASN A 290 8.67 18.15 10.04
CA ASN A 290 8.64 19.02 8.88
C ASN A 290 9.64 18.60 7.78
N GLY A 291 10.28 17.43 7.93
CA GLY A 291 11.30 16.94 6.99
C GLY A 291 12.66 17.62 7.10
N MET A 292 12.88 18.43 8.15
CA MET A 292 14.17 19.04 8.45
C MET A 292 14.92 18.21 9.50
N PRO A 293 16.26 18.26 9.59
CA PRO A 293 16.96 17.52 10.62
C PRO A 293 16.52 17.92 12.04
N LYS A 294 16.56 16.97 12.98
CA LYS A 294 16.25 17.21 14.39
C LYS A 294 17.29 18.12 15.05
N LEU A 295 18.56 17.83 14.81
CA LEU A 295 19.67 18.66 15.25
C LEU A 295 19.79 19.90 14.35
N ARG A 296 20.32 21.00 14.89
CA ARG A 296 20.54 22.25 14.14
C ARG A 296 21.97 22.37 13.65
N PHE A 297 22.17 23.21 12.65
CA PHE A 297 23.52 23.62 12.24
C PHE A 297 24.33 24.09 13.46
N PRO A 298 25.57 23.58 13.65
CA PRO A 298 26.36 22.86 12.66
C PRO A 298 26.40 21.33 12.88
N ASN A 299 25.54 20.77 13.74
CA ASN A 299 25.55 19.36 14.12
C ASN A 299 24.36 18.57 13.56
N HIS A 300 23.63 19.14 12.60
CA HIS A 300 22.46 18.53 11.98
C HIS A 300 22.78 17.38 11.03
N TRP A 301 24.05 17.24 10.63
CA TRP A 301 24.47 16.40 9.50
C TRP A 301 24.72 14.93 9.83
N LYS A 302 24.80 14.55 11.11
CA LYS A 302 25.14 13.19 11.57
C LYS A 302 24.02 12.58 12.41
N GLY A 303 23.59 11.38 12.04
CA GLY A 303 22.71 10.52 12.83
C GLY A 303 23.46 9.31 13.40
N GLU A 304 22.74 8.38 14.02
CA GLU A 304 23.32 7.14 14.50
C GLU A 304 23.60 6.16 13.34
N ASN A 305 24.46 5.18 13.59
CA ASN A 305 24.73 4.06 12.67
C ASN A 305 25.16 4.43 11.24
N GLY A 306 25.90 5.54 11.07
CA GLY A 306 26.47 5.94 9.78
C GLY A 306 25.47 6.62 8.83
N ILE A 307 24.31 7.06 9.33
CA ILE A 307 23.39 7.91 8.58
C ILE A 307 23.85 9.36 8.63
N TYR A 308 23.85 10.03 7.47
CA TYR A 308 24.22 11.44 7.33
C TYR A 308 23.19 12.21 6.48
N CYS A 309 23.04 13.51 6.71
CA CYS A 309 22.31 14.40 5.81
C CYS A 309 23.10 15.65 5.48
N ALA A 310 23.20 15.96 4.19
CA ALA A 310 23.87 17.15 3.67
C ALA A 310 22.86 18.11 3.05
N GLY A 311 23.08 19.42 3.23
CA GLY A 311 22.31 20.46 2.56
C GLY A 311 21.03 20.90 3.27
N PHE A 312 20.82 20.43 4.49
CA PHE A 312 19.63 20.75 5.30
C PHE A 312 19.87 21.90 6.31
N SER A 313 21.00 22.58 6.22
CA SER A 313 21.35 23.69 7.13
C SER A 313 20.60 25.00 6.86
N GLN A 314 19.90 25.11 5.72
CA GLN A 314 19.27 26.35 5.24
C GLN A 314 20.25 27.53 5.08
N LYS A 315 21.55 27.24 4.88
CA LYS A 315 22.63 28.22 4.69
C LYS A 315 23.13 28.31 3.24
N GLY A 316 22.35 27.81 2.27
CA GLY A 316 22.72 27.77 0.85
C GLY A 316 23.99 26.96 0.58
N LEU A 317 24.75 27.33 -0.45
CA LEU A 317 25.96 26.62 -0.90
C LEU A 317 27.02 26.47 0.20
N MET A 318 27.17 27.47 1.07
CA MET A 318 28.09 27.40 2.20
C MET A 318 27.72 26.27 3.16
N GLY A 319 26.43 26.14 3.46
CA GLY A 319 25.90 25.08 4.32
C GLY A 319 26.15 23.69 3.75
N ILE A 320 25.91 23.51 2.45
CA ILE A 320 26.16 22.25 1.74
C ILE A 320 27.65 21.87 1.83
N SER A 321 28.55 22.83 1.59
CA SER A 321 30.00 22.62 1.65
C SER A 321 30.47 22.17 3.04
N VAL A 322 29.98 22.83 4.10
CA VAL A 322 30.31 22.49 5.48
C VAL A 322 29.80 21.10 5.86
N ASP A 323 28.58 20.76 5.45
CA ASP A 323 28.01 19.43 5.70
C ASP A 323 28.86 18.35 5.01
N ALA A 324 29.20 18.55 3.73
CA ALA A 324 30.01 17.60 2.96
C ALA A 324 31.39 17.36 3.58
N GLN A 325 32.09 18.43 4.01
CA GLN A 325 33.39 18.32 4.67
C GLN A 325 33.33 17.53 5.98
N ARG A 326 32.28 17.76 6.79
CA ARG A 326 32.10 17.09 8.09
C ARG A 326 31.74 15.63 7.94
N ILE A 327 30.86 15.32 6.99
CA ILE A 327 30.49 13.95 6.64
C ILE A 327 31.73 13.18 6.18
N ALA A 328 32.51 13.75 5.25
CA ALA A 328 33.73 13.13 4.75
C ALA A 328 34.78 12.90 5.86
N ALA A 329 34.95 13.87 6.77
CA ALA A 329 35.87 13.74 7.89
C ALA A 329 35.46 12.61 8.86
N ASP A 330 34.17 12.51 9.18
CA ASP A 330 33.64 11.49 10.08
C ASP A 330 33.76 10.08 9.49
N ILE A 331 33.37 9.91 8.22
CA ILE A 331 33.54 8.65 7.49
C ILE A 331 35.01 8.28 7.40
N GLY A 332 35.89 9.25 7.14
CA GLY A 332 37.33 9.03 7.06
C GLY A 332 37.95 8.56 8.38
N LEU A 333 37.46 9.06 9.53
CA LEU A 333 37.89 8.60 10.85
C LEU A 333 37.41 7.17 11.14
N ALA A 334 36.14 6.88 10.85
CA ALA A 334 35.58 5.54 11.01
C ALA A 334 36.28 4.48 10.14
N TRP A 335 36.58 4.83 8.88
CA TRP A 335 37.29 3.96 7.95
C TRP A 335 38.70 3.60 8.43
N LYS A 336 39.49 4.60 8.86
CA LYS A 336 40.86 4.40 9.37
C LYS A 336 40.91 3.59 10.66
N GLY A 337 39.90 3.72 11.53
CA GLY A 337 39.78 2.93 12.75
C GLY A 337 39.45 1.45 12.52
N THR A 338 39.01 1.09 11.32
CA THR A 338 38.69 -0.31 10.93
C THR A 338 39.86 -0.98 10.20
N THR A 339 40.90 -0.21 9.85
CA THR A 339 42.09 -0.69 9.10
C THR A 339 43.37 -0.79 9.96
N MET A 340 43.25 -0.66 11.29
CA MET A 340 44.29 -1.04 12.27
C MET A 340 43.84 -2.28 13.04
#